data_AF-A0A765BPH1-F1
#
_entry.id   AF-A0A765BPH1-F1
#
_cell.length_a   1.000
_cell.length_b   1.000
_cell.length_c   1.000
_cell.angle_alpha   90.00
_cell.angle_beta   90.00
_cell.angle_gamma   90.00
#
_symmetry.space_group_name_H-M   'P 1'
#
loop_
_entity.id
_entity.type
_entity.pdbx_description
1 polymer ?
#
loop_
_entity_poly.entity_id
_entity_poly.type
_entity_poly.pdbx_seq_one_letter_code
_entity_poly.pdbx_strand_id
1 'polypeptide(L)' 'QATLHTAVFLRAQAPDTELDIWMEEKIFPALEEVSGLERLIDTMTPLGYDYQRDSEMATWGMAEITYRITYTN' A
#
# COMPACT_ATOMS: atom_id res chain seq x y z
N GLN A 1 -10.00 -0.32 15.67
CA GLN A 1 -8.77 0.18 15.02
C GLN A 1 -8.04 -0.98 14.38
N ALA A 2 -7.52 -0.79 13.17
CA ALA A 2 -6.71 -1.77 12.44
C ALA A 2 -5.62 -1.07 11.63
N THR A 3 -4.71 -1.86 11.05
CA THR A 3 -3.76 -1.41 10.03
C THR A 3 -4.27 -1.84 8.65
N LEU A 4 -4.44 -0.88 7.75
CA LEU A 4 -4.73 -1.11 6.34
C LEU A 4 -3.40 -1.20 5.59
N HIS A 5 -3.21 -2.30 4.90
CA HIS A 5 -2.03 -2.62 4.10
C HIS A 5 -2.40 -2.52 2.62
N THR A 6 -1.68 -1.70 1.87
CA THR A 6 -1.80 -1.60 0.42
C THR A 6 -0.43 -1.83 -0.21
N ALA A 7 -0.26 -2.98 -0.86
CA ALA A 7 1.01 -3.40 -1.43
C ALA A 7 0.92 -3.66 -2.93
N VAL A 8 1.92 -3.20 -3.68
CA VAL A 8 2.13 -3.52 -5.10
C VAL A 8 3.22 -4.57 -5.18
N PHE A 9 2.95 -5.65 -5.90
CA PHE A 9 3.91 -6.73 -6.13
C PHE A 9 4.33 -6.73 -7.60
N LEU A 10 5.65 -6.71 -7.82
CA LEU A 10 6.26 -6.90 -9.13
C LEU A 10 7.23 -8.09 -9.09
N ARG A 11 7.65 -8.56 -10.27
CA ARG A 11 8.67 -9.62 -10.36
C ARG A 11 9.97 -9.14 -9.71
N ALA A 12 10.71 -10.03 -9.05
CA ALA A 12 11.91 -9.66 -8.28
C ALA A 12 13.02 -8.94 -9.09
N GLN A 13 13.06 -9.12 -10.41
CA GLN A 13 13.99 -8.42 -11.29
C GLN A 13 13.64 -6.93 -11.52
N ALA A 14 12.42 -6.51 -11.16
CA ALA A 14 12.00 -5.12 -11.27
C ALA A 14 12.79 -4.24 -10.28
N PRO A 15 13.25 -3.05 -10.69
CA PRO A 15 13.86 -2.08 -9.79
C PRO A 15 12.81 -1.46 -8.87
N ASP A 16 13.23 -0.93 -7.72
CA ASP A 16 12.32 -0.25 -6.79
C ASP A 16 11.65 0.98 -7.44
N THR A 17 12.32 1.64 -8.38
CA THR A 17 11.74 2.73 -9.18
C THR A 17 10.47 2.31 -9.93
N GLU A 18 10.36 1.06 -10.39
CA GLU A 18 9.14 0.60 -11.06
C GLU A 18 7.98 0.40 -10.07
N LEU A 19 8.29 0.00 -8.83
CA LEU A 19 7.33 -0.04 -7.74
C LEU A 19 6.86 1.37 -7.38
N ASP A 20 7.79 2.33 -7.29
CA ASP A 20 7.48 3.72 -6.98
C ASP A 20 6.58 4.35 -8.04
N ILE A 21 6.88 4.13 -9.33
CA ILE A 21 6.02 4.59 -10.43
C ILE A 21 4.59 4.05 -10.28
N TRP A 22 4.44 2.77 -9.94
CA TRP A 22 3.11 2.19 -9.70
C TRP A 22 2.42 2.80 -8.50
N MET A 23 3.15 3.03 -7.40
CA MET A 23 2.60 3.65 -6.20
C MET A 23 2.14 5.08 -6.49
N GLU A 24 2.97 5.89 -7.15
CA GLU A 24 2.69 7.29 -7.48
C GLU A 24 1.59 7.46 -8.54
N GLU A 25 1.61 6.68 -9.61
CA GLU A 25 0.68 6.88 -10.72
C GLU A 25 -0.69 6.22 -10.49
N LYS A 26 -0.77 5.19 -9.65
CA LYS A 26 -1.97 4.36 -9.51
C LYS A 26 -2.49 4.29 -8.08
N ILE A 27 -1.61 4.01 -7.11
CA ILE A 27 -2.06 3.71 -5.75
C ILE A 27 -2.38 4.98 -4.98
N PHE A 28 -1.48 5.96 -4.90
CA PHE A 28 -1.75 7.21 -4.17
C PHE A 28 -2.98 7.95 -4.71
N PRO A 29 -3.18 8.12 -6.04
CA PRO A 29 -4.39 8.76 -6.56
C PRO A 29 -5.67 7.97 -6.21
N ALA A 30 -5.61 6.63 -6.21
CA ALA A 30 -6.75 5.82 -5.84
C ALA A 30 -7.08 5.91 -4.34
N LEU A 31 -6.08 6.15 -3.48
CA LEU A 31 -6.25 6.29 -2.04
C LEU A 31 -6.79 7.67 -1.62
N GLU A 32 -6.61 8.70 -2.44
CA GLU A 32 -7.19 10.03 -2.19
C GLU A 32 -8.72 10.03 -2.30
N GLU A 33 -9.29 9.23 -3.20
CA GLU A 33 -10.74 9.17 -3.43
C GLU A 33 -11.28 7.74 -3.43
N VAL A 34 -11.16 7.03 -2.30
CA VAL A 34 -11.74 5.69 -2.15
C VAL A 34 -13.25 5.77 -1.87
N SER A 35 -14.01 5.89 -2.96
CA SER A 35 -15.47 5.93 -2.92
C SER A 35 -16.05 4.76 -2.12
N GLY A 36 -16.64 5.05 -0.96
CA GLY A 36 -17.31 4.08 -0.09
C GLY A 36 -16.50 3.62 1.13
N LEU A 37 -15.17 3.76 1.14
CA LEU A 37 -14.36 3.46 2.32
C LEU A 37 -14.61 4.49 3.43
N GLU A 38 -14.75 5.77 3.06
CA GLU A 38 -15.08 6.87 3.98
C GLU A 38 -16.38 6.64 4.77
N ARG A 39 -17.31 5.83 4.24
CA ARG A 39 -18.56 5.50 4.94
C ARG A 39 -18.41 4.37 5.96
N LEU A 40 -17.27 3.67 5.95
CA LEU A 40 -16.99 2.50 6.79
C LEU A 40 -15.96 2.78 7.89
N ILE A 41 -15.19 3.87 7.78
CA ILE A 41 -14.12 4.22 8.71
C ILE A 41 -14.27 5.66 9.21
N ASP A 42 -13.82 5.92 10.44
CA ASP A 42 -13.85 7.25 11.05
C ASP A 42 -12.61 8.06 10.70
N THR A 43 -11.44 7.42 10.73
CA THR A 43 -10.16 8.07 10.41
C THR A 43 -9.25 7.13 9.64
N MET A 44 -8.40 7.71 8.79
CA MET A 44 -7.33 7.04 8.05
C MET A 44 -6.07 7.91 8.14
N THR A 45 -5.01 7.41 8.76
CA THR A 45 -3.76 8.16 8.99
C THR A 45 -2.58 7.37 8.47
N PRO A 46 -1.68 7.96 7.65
CA PRO A 46 -0.51 7.25 7.14
C PRO A 46 0.41 6.82 8.29
N LEU A 47 0.93 5.59 8.22
CA LEU A 47 1.86 5.02 9.20
C LEU A 47 3.28 4.90 8.65
N GLY A 48 3.43 4.43 7.42
CA GLY A 48 4.75 4.21 6.84
C GLY A 48 4.68 3.68 5.42
N TYR A 49 5.84 3.65 4.79
CA TYR A 49 6.06 3.11 3.46
C TYR A 49 7.31 2.24 3.49
N ASP A 50 7.19 0.99 3.05
CA ASP A 50 8.23 -0.03 3.17
C ASP A 50 8.43 -0.78 1.86
N TYR A 51 9.66 -1.25 1.64
CA TYR A 51 10.00 -2.15 0.54
C TYR A 51 10.34 -3.53 1.09
N GLN A 52 9.83 -4.58 0.46
CA GLN A 52 10.20 -5.94 0.80
C GLN A 52 10.51 -6.75 -0.45
N ARG A 53 11.54 -7.58 -0.37
CA ARG A 53 11.90 -8.56 -1.39
C ARG A 53 11.68 -9.95 -0.84
N ASP A 54 11.25 -10.87 -1.70
CA ASP A 54 11.21 -12.29 -1.37
C ASP A 54 12.63 -12.79 -1.08
N SER A 55 12.91 -13.13 0.18
CA SER A 55 14.22 -13.57 0.63
C SER A 55 14.45 -15.06 0.44
N GLU A 56 13.41 -15.85 0.20
CA GLU A 56 13.52 -17.31 0.03
C GLU A 56 13.73 -17.69 -1.43
N MET A 57 12.76 -17.34 -2.28
CA MET A 57 12.75 -17.79 -3.67
C MET A 57 13.08 -16.65 -4.66
N ALA A 58 13.27 -15.43 -4.15
CA ALA A 58 13.55 -14.23 -4.94
C ALA A 58 12.58 -14.09 -6.14
N THR A 59 11.29 -14.33 -5.92
CA THR A 59 10.28 -14.32 -6.98
C THR A 59 9.62 -12.96 -7.16
N TRP A 60 9.49 -12.18 -6.09
CA TRP A 60 8.83 -10.88 -6.11
C TRP A 60 9.56 -9.80 -5.30
N GLY A 61 9.27 -8.55 -5.65
CA GLY A 61 9.53 -7.37 -4.84
C GLY A 61 8.23 -6.61 -4.64
N MET A 62 8.07 -5.96 -3.50
CA MET A 62 6.90 -5.16 -3.19
C MET A 62 7.26 -3.81 -2.59
N ALA A 63 6.40 -2.84 -2.84
CA ALA A 63 6.29 -1.62 -2.07
C ALA A 63 4.93 -1.60 -1.38
N GLU A 64 4.92 -1.23 -0.11
CA GLU A 64 3.73 -1.18 0.72
C GLU A 64 3.59 0.20 1.36
N ILE A 65 2.37 0.74 1.34
CA ILE A 65 1.97 1.84 2.21
C ILE A 65 0.99 1.32 3.27
N THR A 66 1.20 1.73 4.51
CA THR A 66 0.35 1.36 5.64
C THR A 66 -0.39 2.56 6.19
N TYR A 67 -1.66 2.34 6.54
CA TYR A 67 -2.49 3.33 7.20
C TYR A 67 -3.08 2.78 8.49
N ARG A 68 -3.17 3.61 9.52
CA ARG A 68 -3.99 3.34 10.70
C ARG A 68 -5.40 3.75 10.38
N ILE A 69 -6.34 2.81 10.49
CA ILE A 69 -7.76 3.09 10.37
C ILE A 69 -8.46 2.91 11.72
N THR A 70 -9.36 3.83 12.04
CA THR A 70 -10.32 3.67 13.13
C THR A 70 -11.71 3.51 12.54
N TYR A 71 -12.54 2.72 13.19
CA TYR A 71 -13.92 2.47 12.80
C TYR A 71 -14.70 2.13 14.06
N THR A 72 -15.91 2.65 14.14
CA THR A 72 -16.87 2.39 15.20
C THR A 72 -17.98 1.53 14.61
N ASN A 73 -18.40 0.49 15.34
CA ASN A 73 -19.49 -0.41 14.89
C ASN A 73 -20.84 0.25 15.12
#